data_AF-A0A7Z0UZH0-F1
#
_entry.id   AF-A0A7Z0UZH0-F1
#
_cell.length_a   1.000
_cell.length_b   1.000
_cell.length_c   1.000
_cell.angle_alpha   90.00
_cell.angle_beta   90.00
_cell.angle_gamma   90.00
#
_symmetry.space_group_name_H-M   'P 1'
#
loop_
_entity.id
_entity.type
_entity.pdbx_description
1 polymer ?
#
loop_
_entity_poly.entity_id
_entity_poly.type
_entity_poly.pdbx_seq_one_letter_code
_entity_poly.pdbx_strand_id
1 'polypeptide(L)'
;MSDTKEFNEEEFQDQMNAFFERADAVITLANSQLSPSSHAGQVAASLNYAAARFAVSAATIGFVKGSDLAKEKDDIIKFYTEKYQQMLSENLEQYIENFDQYTQLAKGAQS
;
A
#
# COMPACT_ATOMS: atom_id res chain seq x y z
N MET A 1 -37.06 1.64 9.38
CA MET A 1 -36.50 0.52 10.15
C MET A 1 -35.00 0.67 10.06
N SER A 2 -34.30 0.89 11.17
CA SER A 2 -32.86 1.08 11.17
C SER A 2 -32.20 -0.29 10.97
N ASP A 3 -31.69 -0.54 9.77
CA ASP A 3 -30.76 -1.65 9.53
C ASP A 3 -29.43 -1.29 10.18
N THR A 4 -29.37 -1.37 11.51
CA THR A 4 -28.10 -1.39 12.22
C THR A 4 -27.51 -2.76 11.95
N LYS A 5 -26.66 -2.88 10.93
CA LYS A 5 -25.82 -4.08 10.76
C LYS A 5 -25.06 -4.28 12.07
N GLU A 6 -25.33 -5.39 12.74
CA GLU A 6 -24.57 -5.84 13.90
C GLU A 6 -23.11 -6.03 13.45
N PHE A 7 -22.18 -5.46 14.21
CA PHE A 7 -20.76 -5.58 13.89
C PHE A 7 -20.30 -7.03 14.12
N ASN A 8 -19.78 -7.65 13.06
CA ASN A 8 -19.23 -9.00 13.08
C ASN A 8 -17.69 -8.91 13.16
N GLU A 9 -17.16 -9.18 14.35
CA GLU A 9 -15.70 -9.17 14.61
C GLU A 9 -14.95 -10.20 13.75
N GLU A 10 -15.49 -11.41 13.60
CA GLU A 10 -14.84 -12.49 12.83
C GLU A 10 -14.68 -12.10 11.36
N GLU A 11 -15.75 -11.59 10.74
CA GLU A 11 -15.74 -11.12 9.36
C GLU A 11 -14.77 -9.94 9.17
N PHE A 12 -14.69 -9.03 10.15
CA PHE A 12 -13.75 -7.91 10.10
C PHE A 12 -12.29 -8.38 10.14
N GLN A 13 -11.95 -9.31 11.04
CA GLN A 13 -10.61 -9.88 11.14
C GLN A 13 -10.22 -10.64 9.87
N ASP A 14 -11.14 -11.42 9.29
CA ASP A 14 -10.89 -12.12 8.02
C ASP A 14 -10.60 -11.15 6.88
N GLN A 15 -11.32 -10.04 6.80
CA GLN A 15 -11.07 -9.00 5.79
C GLN A 15 -9.72 -8.31 6.00
N MET A 16 -9.32 -8.06 7.25
CA MET A 16 -8.00 -7.51 7.58
C MET A 16 -6.87 -8.46 7.21
N ASN A 17 -6.99 -9.75 7.56
CA ASN A 17 -6.00 -10.76 7.22
C ASN A 17 -5.84 -10.87 5.70
N ALA A 18 -6.94 -10.95 4.97
CA ALA A 18 -6.91 -11.00 3.51
C ALA A 18 -6.29 -9.73 2.89
N PHE A 19 -6.44 -8.56 3.53
CA PHE A 19 -5.75 -7.33 3.12
C PHE A 19 -4.23 -7.46 3.28
N PHE A 20 -3.75 -7.89 4.44
CA PHE A 20 -2.32 -8.05 4.69
C PHE A 20 -1.68 -9.10 3.79
N GLU A 21 -2.34 -10.25 3.59
CA GLU A 21 -1.86 -11.30 2.68
C GLU A 21 -1.62 -10.77 1.26
N ARG A 22 -2.53 -9.92 0.74
CA ARG A 22 -2.35 -9.30 -0.58
C ARG A 22 -1.19 -8.31 -0.59
N ALA A 23 -1.02 -7.52 0.47
CA ALA A 23 0.09 -6.58 0.59
C ALA A 23 1.44 -7.32 0.64
N ASP A 24 1.52 -8.39 1.43
CA ASP A 24 2.73 -9.21 1.58
C ASP A 24 3.10 -9.93 0.28
N ALA A 25 2.13 -10.38 -0.50
CA ALA A 25 2.39 -10.95 -1.82
C ALA A 25 3.06 -9.94 -2.76
N VAL A 26 2.65 -8.66 -2.72
CA VAL A 26 3.26 -7.58 -3.51
C VAL A 26 4.66 -7.24 -3.00
N ILE A 27 4.86 -7.19 -1.68
CA ILE A 27 6.18 -6.97 -1.07
C ILE A 27 7.13 -8.11 -1.43
N THR A 28 6.67 -9.36 -1.38
CA THR A 28 7.44 -10.55 -1.77
C THR A 28 7.88 -10.46 -3.22
N LEU A 29 6.97 -10.08 -4.12
CA LEU A 29 7.30 -9.85 -5.52
C LEU A 29 8.33 -8.73 -5.69
N ALA A 30 8.18 -7.60 -5.00
CA ALA A 30 9.16 -6.52 -5.04
C ALA A 30 10.55 -6.99 -4.55
N ASN A 31 10.61 -7.69 -3.41
CA ASN A 31 11.85 -8.23 -2.85
C ASN A 31 12.56 -9.19 -3.83
N SER A 32 11.81 -10.00 -4.58
CA SER A 32 12.39 -10.89 -5.60
C SER A 32 13.08 -10.16 -6.77
N GLN A 33 12.83 -8.85 -6.94
CA GLN A 33 13.45 -8.03 -7.98
C GLN A 33 14.73 -7.33 -7.52
N LEU A 34 15.11 -7.47 -6.25
CA LEU A 34 16.39 -7.00 -5.74
C LEU A 34 17.53 -7.77 -6.42
N SER A 35 18.54 -7.05 -6.88
CA SER A 35 19.71 -7.65 -7.53
C SER A 35 20.93 -6.74 -7.43
N PRO A 36 22.14 -7.21 -7.81
CA PRO A 36 23.32 -6.36 -7.87
C PRO A 36 23.17 -5.14 -8.79
N SER A 37 22.25 -5.17 -9.76
CA SER A 37 21.95 -4.07 -10.67
C SER A 37 20.69 -3.27 -10.32
N SER A 38 19.92 -3.72 -9.32
CA SER A 38 18.63 -3.16 -8.91
C SER A 38 18.54 -3.11 -7.39
N HIS A 39 18.97 -2.02 -6.79
CA HIS A 39 18.95 -1.86 -5.32
C HIS A 39 17.54 -1.46 -4.82
N ALA A 40 17.36 -1.50 -3.49
CA ALA A 40 16.06 -1.27 -2.85
C ALA A 40 15.34 0.00 -3.31
N GLY A 41 16.04 1.14 -3.39
CA GLY A 41 15.47 2.39 -3.93
C GLY A 41 14.91 2.29 -5.36
N GLN A 42 15.55 1.54 -6.26
CA GLN A 42 15.07 1.36 -7.64
C GLN A 42 13.84 0.45 -7.69
N VAL A 43 13.85 -0.62 -6.91
CA VAL A 43 12.70 -1.53 -6.77
C VAL A 43 11.52 -0.79 -6.15
N ALA A 44 11.75 0.00 -5.10
CA ALA A 44 10.73 0.82 -4.45
C ALA A 44 10.13 1.87 -5.41
N ALA A 45 10.96 2.53 -6.22
CA ALA A 45 10.47 3.45 -7.26
C ALA A 45 9.61 2.74 -8.31
N SER A 46 10.00 1.52 -8.71
CA SER A 46 9.23 0.70 -9.65
C SER A 46 7.89 0.27 -9.06
N LEU A 47 7.88 -0.14 -7.78
CA LEU A 47 6.67 -0.49 -7.06
C LEU A 47 5.72 0.71 -6.92
N ASN A 48 6.24 1.90 -6.59
CA ASN A 48 5.44 3.11 -6.50
C ASN A 48 4.79 3.48 -7.85
N TYR A 49 5.55 3.36 -8.94
CA TYR A 49 5.01 3.56 -10.29
C TYR A 49 3.93 2.53 -10.64
N ALA A 50 4.13 1.25 -10.30
CA ALA A 50 3.14 0.21 -10.50
C ALA A 50 1.85 0.46 -9.69
N ALA A 51 1.99 0.86 -8.42
CA ALA A 51 0.87 1.21 -7.55
C ALA A 51 0.05 2.38 -8.12
N ALA A 52 0.70 3.44 -8.61
CA ALA A 52 0.02 4.57 -9.24
C ALA A 52 -0.77 4.14 -10.50
N ARG A 53 -0.20 3.29 -11.36
CA ARG A 53 -0.90 2.77 -12.55
C ARG A 53 -2.11 1.92 -12.19
N PHE A 54 -1.95 1.06 -11.19
CA PHE A 54 -3.06 0.24 -10.71
C PHE A 54 -4.18 1.11 -10.12
N ALA A 55 -3.83 2.09 -9.29
CA ALA A 55 -4.77 3.06 -8.70
C ALA A 55 -5.58 3.79 -9.77
N VAL A 56 -4.92 4.29 -10.82
CA VAL A 56 -5.60 4.93 -11.96
C VAL A 56 -6.52 3.94 -12.67
N SER A 57 -6.08 2.71 -12.92
CA SER A 57 -6.93 1.68 -13.55
C SER A 57 -8.17 1.36 -12.71
N ALA A 58 -8.02 1.25 -11.38
CA ALA A 58 -9.11 0.97 -10.46
C ALA A 58 -10.10 2.14 -10.37
N ALA A 59 -9.60 3.38 -10.30
CA ALA A 59 -10.43 4.57 -10.24
C ALA A 59 -11.23 4.81 -11.52
N THR A 60 -10.68 4.42 -12.67
CA THR A 60 -11.25 4.74 -13.98
C THR A 60 -12.26 3.71 -14.50
N ILE A 61 -12.37 2.53 -13.86
CA ILE A 61 -13.15 1.39 -14.40
C ILE A 61 -14.65 1.69 -14.59
N GLY A 62 -15.19 2.66 -13.87
CA GLY A 62 -16.60 3.08 -13.97
C GLY A 62 -16.87 4.21 -14.97
N PHE A 63 -15.84 4.81 -15.57
CA PHE A 63 -16.01 5.97 -16.46
C PHE A 63 -16.25 5.53 -17.91
N VAL A 64 -17.30 6.11 -18.52
CA VAL A 64 -17.64 5.86 -19.93
C VAL A 64 -17.08 6.96 -20.86
N LYS A 65 -16.90 8.19 -20.33
CA LYS A 65 -16.46 9.36 -21.10
C LYS A 65 -15.21 9.98 -20.48
N GLY A 66 -14.21 10.24 -21.32
CA GLY A 66 -12.96 10.90 -20.90
C GLY A 66 -13.19 12.30 -20.32
N SER A 67 -14.24 13.02 -20.75
CA SER A 67 -14.59 14.33 -20.20
C SER A 67 -15.08 14.27 -18.75
N ASP A 68 -15.74 13.18 -18.36
CA ASP A 68 -16.20 13.01 -16.99
C ASP A 68 -15.04 12.57 -16.09
N LEU A 69 -14.16 11.70 -16.59
CA LEU A 69 -12.90 11.39 -15.92
C LEU A 69 -12.02 12.64 -15.72
N ALA A 70 -11.97 13.53 -16.71
CA ALA A 70 -11.18 14.75 -16.62
C ALA A 70 -11.66 15.68 -15.49
N LYS A 71 -12.96 15.69 -15.17
CA LYS A 71 -13.52 16.47 -14.06
C LYS A 71 -13.13 15.91 -12.70
N GLU A 72 -13.00 14.59 -12.60
CA GLU A 72 -12.67 13.86 -11.37
C GLU A 72 -11.15 13.69 -11.14
N LYS A 73 -10.33 14.17 -12.08
CA LYS A 73 -8.88 13.97 -12.08
C LYS A 73 -8.23 14.39 -10.76
N ASP A 74 -8.53 15.61 -10.30
CA ASP A 74 -7.87 16.18 -9.13
C ASP A 74 -8.33 15.49 -7.84
N ASP A 75 -9.60 15.07 -7.78
CA ASP A 75 -10.15 14.31 -6.66
C ASP A 75 -9.56 12.89 -6.57
N ILE A 76 -9.36 12.22 -7.71
CA ILE A 76 -8.67 10.92 -7.77
C ILE A 76 -7.22 11.07 -7.28
N ILE A 77 -6.49 12.09 -7.75
CA ILE A 77 -5.11 12.34 -7.30
C ILE A 77 -5.07 12.56 -5.79
N LYS A 78 -5.95 13.43 -5.28
CA LYS A 78 -6.04 13.76 -3.86
C LYS A 78 -6.31 12.50 -3.02
N PHE A 79 -7.32 11.72 -3.39
CA PHE A 79 -7.70 10.51 -2.66
C PHE A 79 -6.52 9.54 -2.48
N TYR A 80 -5.82 9.19 -3.56
CA TYR A 80 -4.72 8.21 -3.48
C TYR A 80 -3.48 8.78 -2.80
N THR A 81 -3.16 10.07 -3.00
CA THR A 81 -1.98 10.69 -2.37
C THR A 81 -2.17 10.86 -0.86
N GLU A 82 -3.35 11.25 -0.40
CA GLU A 82 -3.66 11.35 1.04
C GLU A 82 -3.60 9.98 1.71
N LYS A 83 -4.15 8.94 1.08
CA LYS A 83 -4.09 7.57 1.61
C LYS A 83 -2.66 7.05 1.67
N TYR A 84 -1.86 7.27 0.63
CA TYR A 84 -0.47 6.87 0.62
C TYR A 84 0.33 7.61 1.70
N GLN A 85 0.15 8.92 1.84
CA GLN A 85 0.81 9.72 2.86
C GLN A 85 0.48 9.23 4.27
N GLN A 86 -0.79 8.92 4.54
CA GLN A 86 -1.22 8.37 5.83
C GLN A 86 -0.48 7.07 6.14
N MET A 87 -0.57 6.07 5.25
CA MET A 87 0.08 4.77 5.46
C MET A 87 1.60 4.90 5.59
N LEU A 88 2.23 5.74 4.78
CA LEU A 88 3.68 5.98 4.85
C LEU A 88 4.07 6.57 6.20
N SER A 89 3.30 7.53 6.71
CA SER A 89 3.56 8.17 8.00
C SER A 89 3.43 7.16 9.14
N GLU A 90 2.34 6.39 9.17
CA GLU A 90 2.10 5.35 10.18
C GLU A 90 3.22 4.29 10.20
N ASN A 91 3.67 3.82 9.01
CA ASN A 91 4.77 2.86 8.93
C ASN A 91 6.11 3.47 9.36
N LEU A 92 6.35 4.75 9.04
CA LEU A 92 7.57 5.44 9.44
C LEU A 92 7.62 5.65 10.96
N GLU A 93 6.49 6.03 11.57
CA GLU A 93 6.35 6.15 13.02
C GLU A 93 6.65 4.83 13.71
N GLN A 94 6.05 3.72 13.25
CA GLN A 94 6.36 2.38 13.77
C GLN A 94 7.84 2.03 13.63
N TYR A 95 8.48 2.39 12.50
CA TYR A 95 9.90 2.13 12.30
C TYR A 95 10.78 2.96 13.23
N ILE A 96 10.41 4.22 13.48
CA ILE A 96 11.10 5.10 14.43
C ILE A 96 11.00 4.55 15.85
N GLU A 97 9.80 4.15 16.27
CA GLU A 97 9.55 3.60 17.61
C GLU A 97 10.33 2.30 17.87
N ASN A 98 10.50 1.48 16.83
CA ASN A 98 11.16 0.17 16.93
C ASN A 98 12.58 0.14 16.33
N PHE A 99 13.17 1.30 16.06
CA PHE A 99 14.42 1.43 15.31
C PHE A 99 15.56 0.60 15.91
N ASP A 100 15.75 0.68 17.22
CA ASP A 100 16.82 -0.05 17.92
C ASP A 100 16.64 -1.57 17.82
N GLN A 101 15.40 -2.05 17.90
CA GLN A 101 15.10 -3.48 17.78
C GLN A 101 15.37 -3.98 16.35
N TYR A 102 14.88 -3.27 15.34
CA TYR A 102 15.05 -3.65 13.94
C TYR A 102 16.53 -3.58 13.50
N THR A 103 17.28 -2.58 13.96
CA THR A 103 18.70 -2.42 13.61
C THR A 103 19.62 -3.39 14.36
N GLN A 104 19.27 -3.79 15.59
CA GLN A 104 20.00 -4.85 16.31
C GLN A 104 19.78 -6.22 15.67
N LEU A 105 18.54 -6.56 15.31
CA LEU A 105 18.22 -7.79 14.59
C LEU A 105 18.99 -7.88 13.25
N ALA A 106 19.06 -6.78 12.50
CA ALA A 106 19.82 -6.73 11.25
C ALA A 106 21.32 -7.01 11.43
N LYS A 107 21.92 -6.59 12.55
CA LYS A 107 23.33 -6.87 12.87
C LYS A 107 23.56 -8.33 13.26
N GLY A 108 22.63 -8.94 14.01
CA GLY A 108 22.71 -10.34 14.42
C GLY A 108 22.48 -11.35 13.29
N ALA A 109 21.76 -10.96 12.22
CA ALA A 109 21.55 -11.80 11.04
C ALA A 109 22.73 -11.80 10.05
N GLN A 110 23.71 -10.90 10.25
CA GLN A 110 24.92 -10.78 9.41
C GLN A 110 26.18 -11.38 10.06
N SER A 111 26.07 -11.91 11.28
CA SER A 111 27.13 -12.61 12.04
C SER A 111 26.92 -14.11 12.03
#